data_AF-W9QSY8-F1
#
_entry.id   AF-W9QSY8-F1
#
_cell.length_a   1.000
_cell.length_b   1.000
_cell.length_c   1.000
_cell.angle_alpha   90.00
_cell.angle_beta   90.00
_cell.angle_gamma   90.00
#
_symmetry.space_group_name_H-M   'P 1'
#
loop_
_entity.id
_entity.type
_entity.pdbx_description
1 polymer ?
#
loop_
_entity_poly.entity_id
_entity_poly.type
_entity_poly.pdbx_seq_one_letter_code
_entity_poly.pdbx_strand_id
1 'polypeptide(L)'
;MPSSPSPAPDPITHFRSKHNHNNIINNNNKHRQRNPTTTTTTKNRNLPCLAQSLLHLASQGNLSQAISSLDVLVQKGIRLPTKALALLLQHCGDRRSLREGKWVHLHLKLTGLKRPGVFLANHLIAMYFKCGDDVEARKVFDKMSVRNLYSWNNMLSGYARLRKLEAARRLFDEMPEKDFVSWNTMVVAYAQNGFSDEALGFYRELRRLGIGYNEFSFAGVLTVCVKLKELELTRQVHGQVFVAGFSSNMVLSSSVVDGYAKCGEMGDARRFFDSMTVRDVPAWTTMVSGYAKWGDMRSACGLFDQMPEKNPVSWTALIAGYARNGMGYEALTLFRKMMMFQIRPDQFTFSSCLCACASIASLKHGNQIHGFLIRSNFRPNTIVIGSLIDMYTKCGSLESACRVFNLLSCKHDVILWNTMISALAQHGLGKEAIRMFEDMVRTGLKPDRITFVVLLNACSHSGLVQEGLRIFKSMATDHVIVPDQEHYACLIDLLGRARCFNELMNEIEKMPSKPGYQVWNALLGVCRIQGNLELGSKAAEHLIELNPQSPDAYVFLSSIYAVLGRWELVRKVRQLMNRRHVKKERAVSWIEIDNKVYTFMASDKLHPMKEVIYSVLEELAGQMEVDVSFLNTEVNF
;
A
#
# COMPACT_ATOMS: atom_id res chain seq x y z
N MET A 1 -30.84 47.42 6.58
CA MET A 1 -31.00 48.60 5.72
C MET A 1 -29.64 49.27 5.56
N PRO A 2 -29.29 49.77 4.37
CA PRO A 2 -29.30 49.14 3.03
C PRO A 2 -27.84 49.03 2.53
N SER A 3 -27.44 48.45 1.40
CA SER A 3 -28.08 48.28 0.09
C SER A 3 -27.40 47.15 -0.69
N SER A 4 -28.22 46.29 -1.27
CA SER A 4 -27.94 45.34 -2.34
C SER A 4 -27.52 46.01 -3.66
N PRO A 5 -26.99 45.24 -4.61
CA PRO A 5 -27.40 45.39 -6.00
C PRO A 5 -27.90 44.06 -6.59
N SER A 6 -29.07 44.16 -7.22
CA SER A 6 -29.76 43.15 -8.03
C SER A 6 -29.07 42.94 -9.39
N PRO A 7 -29.29 41.81 -10.08
CA PRO A 7 -28.68 41.51 -11.38
C PRO A 7 -29.54 42.03 -12.54
N ALA A 8 -28.90 42.30 -13.68
CA ALA A 8 -29.52 42.71 -14.94
C ALA A 8 -28.96 41.83 -16.10
N PRO A 9 -29.59 41.75 -17.29
CA PRO A 9 -30.16 40.52 -17.83
C PRO A 9 -29.48 39.99 -19.12
N ASP A 10 -29.86 38.78 -19.51
CA ASP A 10 -29.54 38.12 -20.79
C ASP A 10 -29.90 38.95 -22.04
N PRO A 11 -29.20 38.74 -23.16
CA PRO A 11 -29.76 38.91 -24.49
C PRO A 11 -30.00 37.55 -25.17
N ILE A 12 -31.28 37.31 -25.46
CA ILE A 12 -31.77 36.38 -26.48
C ILE A 12 -31.47 36.96 -27.87
N THR A 13 -30.83 36.18 -28.74
CA THR A 13 -31.05 36.30 -30.19
C THR A 13 -31.25 34.93 -30.82
N HIS A 14 -32.53 34.67 -31.13
CA HIS A 14 -33.07 33.91 -32.26
C HIS A 14 -32.11 33.46 -33.35
N PHE A 15 -32.16 32.18 -33.70
CA PHE A 15 -32.40 31.74 -35.09
C PHE A 15 -33.17 30.40 -35.09
N ARG A 16 -34.44 30.47 -35.47
CA ARG A 16 -35.33 29.33 -35.78
C ARG A 16 -35.87 29.56 -37.18
N SER A 17 -35.68 28.58 -38.07
CA SER A 17 -36.39 28.40 -39.35
C SER A 17 -35.68 27.26 -40.09
N LYS A 18 -36.30 26.30 -40.77
CA LYS A 18 -37.64 25.69 -40.88
C LYS A 18 -37.43 24.66 -42.02
N HIS A 19 -38.10 23.51 -41.92
CA HIS A 19 -38.64 22.68 -43.02
C HIS A 19 -37.83 22.40 -44.30
N ASN A 20 -37.69 21.10 -44.63
CA ASN A 20 -38.45 20.42 -45.69
C ASN A 20 -38.02 18.93 -45.70
N HIS A 21 -38.88 17.94 -45.41
CA HIS A 21 -39.91 17.37 -46.30
C HIS A 21 -39.43 17.18 -47.74
N ASN A 22 -39.14 15.93 -48.11
CA ASN A 22 -39.42 15.44 -49.45
C ASN A 22 -39.65 13.93 -49.40
N ASN A 23 -40.90 13.59 -49.70
CA ASN A 23 -41.36 12.24 -50.03
C ASN A 23 -42.32 12.41 -51.22
N ILE A 24 -42.29 11.43 -52.13
CA ILE A 24 -43.30 11.09 -53.16
C ILE A 24 -43.08 11.68 -54.57
N ILE A 25 -43.03 10.76 -55.56
CA ILE A 25 -43.89 10.56 -56.77
C ILE A 25 -43.09 9.57 -57.67
N ASN A 26 -43.41 8.29 -57.87
CA ASN A 26 -44.59 7.57 -58.40
C ASN A 26 -44.79 7.69 -59.94
N ASN A 27 -44.57 6.59 -60.69
CA ASN A 27 -45.34 6.15 -61.88
C ASN A 27 -44.71 4.86 -62.47
N ASN A 28 -45.36 3.70 -62.39
CA ASN A 28 -46.41 3.15 -63.28
C ASN A 28 -45.91 2.68 -64.65
N ASN A 29 -45.95 1.36 -64.89
CA ASN A 29 -46.66 0.81 -66.06
C ASN A 29 -47.03 -0.67 -65.86
N LYS A 30 -48.32 -0.95 -66.07
CA LYS A 30 -48.98 -2.28 -66.08
C LYS A 30 -49.08 -2.79 -67.52
N HIS A 31 -49.00 -4.11 -67.69
CA HIS A 31 -49.70 -5.03 -68.62
C HIS A 31 -48.79 -6.27 -68.80
N ARG A 32 -49.21 -7.55 -68.70
CA ARG A 32 -50.48 -8.21 -68.97
C ARG A 32 -50.56 -9.58 -68.24
N GLN A 33 -51.79 -9.94 -67.93
CA GLN A 33 -52.38 -11.19 -67.39
C GLN A 33 -51.78 -12.55 -67.80
N ARG A 34 -51.71 -13.50 -66.84
CA ARG A 34 -52.64 -14.66 -66.67
C ARG A 34 -52.27 -15.52 -65.43
N ASN A 35 -53.21 -15.65 -64.50
CA ASN A 35 -53.26 -16.62 -63.38
C ASN A 35 -53.82 -17.99 -63.87
N PRO A 36 -53.96 -19.08 -63.05
CA PRO A 36 -53.54 -19.32 -61.65
C PRO A 36 -52.87 -20.70 -61.41
N THR A 37 -52.11 -20.87 -60.32
CA THR A 37 -52.30 -21.94 -59.31
C THR A 37 -51.20 -21.90 -58.24
N THR A 38 -51.66 -22.04 -56.99
CA THR A 38 -50.96 -22.61 -55.83
C THR A 38 -49.84 -21.84 -55.10
N THR A 39 -50.12 -21.68 -53.80
CA THR A 39 -49.24 -21.72 -52.62
C THR A 39 -48.28 -20.55 -52.33
N THR A 40 -48.83 -19.62 -51.54
CA THR A 40 -48.12 -18.96 -50.44
C THR A 40 -47.22 -19.94 -49.67
N THR A 41 -45.90 -19.73 -49.69
CA THR A 41 -44.99 -20.28 -48.67
C THR A 41 -43.98 -19.23 -48.21
N THR A 42 -44.19 -18.83 -46.97
CA THR A 42 -43.19 -18.38 -45.99
C THR A 42 -41.85 -19.12 -46.13
N LYS A 43 -40.74 -18.38 -46.25
CA LYS A 43 -39.38 -18.92 -46.02
C LYS A 43 -38.74 -18.21 -44.82
N ASN A 44 -39.30 -18.49 -43.65
CA ASN A 44 -38.56 -18.52 -42.39
C ASN A 44 -38.23 -20.00 -42.15
N ARG A 45 -37.11 -20.49 -42.71
CA ARG A 45 -36.72 -21.91 -42.60
C ARG A 45 -35.75 -22.12 -41.44
N ASN A 46 -36.32 -22.57 -40.31
CA ASN A 46 -35.79 -23.46 -39.28
C ASN A 46 -34.29 -23.32 -38.91
N LEU A 47 -33.99 -22.51 -37.88
CA LEU A 47 -32.89 -22.87 -36.98
C LEU A 47 -33.34 -24.12 -36.18
N PRO A 48 -32.51 -25.17 -36.04
CA PRO A 48 -32.87 -26.34 -35.23
C PRO A 48 -33.18 -25.92 -33.78
N CYS A 49 -34.19 -26.51 -33.14
CA CYS A 49 -34.56 -26.26 -31.74
C CYS A 49 -33.36 -26.31 -30.76
N LEU A 50 -32.35 -27.13 -31.08
CA LEU A 50 -31.07 -27.22 -30.37
C LEU A 50 -30.27 -25.90 -30.35
N ALA A 51 -30.23 -25.14 -31.45
CA ALA A 51 -29.49 -23.88 -31.51
C ALA A 51 -30.17 -22.78 -30.66
N GLN A 52 -31.51 -22.78 -30.60
CA GLN A 52 -32.29 -21.88 -29.76
C GLN A 52 -32.15 -22.22 -28.27
N SER A 53 -32.18 -23.52 -27.95
CA SER A 53 -31.92 -24.04 -26.60
C SER A 53 -30.50 -23.69 -26.12
N LEU A 54 -29.49 -23.79 -26.98
CA LEU A 54 -28.10 -23.46 -26.65
C LEU A 54 -27.89 -21.95 -26.44
N LEU A 55 -28.58 -21.10 -27.21
CA LEU A 55 -28.62 -19.65 -26.98
C LEU A 55 -29.26 -19.31 -25.63
N HIS A 56 -30.32 -20.01 -25.23
CA HIS A 56 -30.96 -19.84 -23.93
C HIS A 56 -30.05 -20.31 -22.78
N LEU A 57 -29.42 -21.48 -22.91
CA LEU A 57 -28.46 -22.02 -21.94
C LEU A 57 -27.21 -21.14 -21.81
N ALA A 58 -26.72 -20.58 -22.92
CA ALA A 58 -25.62 -19.61 -22.92
C ALA A 58 -26.01 -18.34 -22.17
N SER A 59 -27.24 -17.84 -22.37
CA SER A 59 -27.75 -16.66 -21.64
C SER A 59 -27.98 -16.91 -20.14
N GLN A 60 -28.22 -18.16 -19.73
CA GLN A 60 -28.39 -18.57 -18.34
C GLN A 60 -27.06 -18.98 -17.66
N GLY A 61 -25.93 -18.96 -18.38
CA GLY A 61 -24.61 -19.22 -17.81
C GLY A 61 -24.30 -20.69 -17.51
N ASN A 62 -25.06 -21.64 -18.07
CA ASN A 62 -24.87 -23.08 -17.83
C ASN A 62 -23.91 -23.70 -18.87
N LEU A 63 -22.61 -23.42 -18.69
CA LEU A 63 -21.55 -23.66 -19.68
C LEU A 63 -21.35 -25.15 -20.03
N SER A 64 -21.45 -26.06 -19.05
CA SER A 64 -21.17 -27.49 -19.24
C SER A 64 -22.22 -28.18 -20.13
N GLN A 65 -23.50 -27.85 -19.97
CA GLN A 65 -24.60 -28.36 -20.80
C GLN A 65 -24.61 -27.74 -22.20
N ALA A 66 -24.19 -26.48 -22.34
CA ALA A 66 -24.01 -25.85 -23.64
C ALA A 66 -22.92 -26.53 -24.47
N ILE A 67 -21.89 -27.12 -23.82
CA ILE A 67 -20.74 -27.75 -24.49
C ILE A 67 -20.99 -29.21 -24.84
N SER A 68 -21.71 -29.98 -24.01
CA SER A 68 -22.19 -31.32 -24.43
C SER A 68 -23.08 -31.23 -25.67
N SER A 69 -23.81 -30.12 -25.82
CA SER A 69 -24.59 -29.83 -27.02
C SER A 69 -23.72 -29.40 -28.22
N LEU A 70 -22.53 -28.80 -27.99
CA LEU A 70 -21.59 -28.43 -29.07
C LEU A 70 -21.03 -29.65 -29.80
N ASP A 71 -20.75 -30.76 -29.09
CA ASP A 71 -20.29 -32.01 -29.72
C ASP A 71 -21.33 -32.58 -30.68
N VAL A 72 -22.60 -32.59 -30.27
CA VAL A 72 -23.72 -33.02 -31.11
C VAL A 72 -23.87 -32.12 -32.34
N LEU A 73 -23.64 -30.81 -32.18
CA LEU A 73 -23.69 -29.86 -33.30
C LEU A 73 -22.52 -30.01 -34.26
N VAL A 74 -21.31 -30.32 -33.76
CA VAL A 74 -20.13 -30.64 -34.58
C VAL A 74 -20.41 -31.89 -35.42
N GLN A 75 -20.91 -32.97 -34.80
CA GLN A 75 -21.25 -34.22 -35.50
C GLN A 75 -22.35 -34.02 -36.56
N LYS A 76 -23.29 -33.11 -36.32
CA LYS A 76 -24.35 -32.75 -37.27
C LYS A 76 -23.97 -31.65 -38.27
N GLY A 77 -22.74 -31.12 -38.20
CA GLY A 77 -22.28 -30.03 -39.07
C GLY A 77 -23.04 -28.70 -38.93
N ILE A 78 -23.76 -28.50 -37.82
CA ILE A 78 -24.61 -27.33 -37.62
C ILE A 78 -23.76 -26.14 -37.16
N ARG A 79 -23.80 -25.06 -37.94
CA ARG A 79 -23.07 -23.81 -37.65
C ARG A 79 -23.88 -22.91 -36.72
N LEU A 80 -23.27 -22.52 -35.60
CA LEU A 80 -23.86 -21.53 -34.70
C LEU A 80 -23.70 -20.08 -35.23
N PRO A 81 -24.64 -19.17 -34.90
CA PRO A 81 -24.50 -17.75 -35.19
C PRO A 81 -23.25 -17.15 -34.53
N THR A 82 -22.59 -16.22 -35.21
CA THR A 82 -21.37 -15.55 -34.71
C THR A 82 -21.58 -14.81 -33.38
N LYS A 83 -22.77 -14.22 -33.15
CA LYS A 83 -23.12 -13.60 -31.87
C LYS A 83 -23.21 -14.61 -30.72
N ALA A 84 -23.76 -15.80 -30.98
CA ALA A 84 -23.85 -16.86 -29.97
C ALA A 84 -22.46 -17.36 -29.55
N LEU A 85 -21.57 -17.54 -30.52
CA LEU A 85 -20.19 -17.96 -30.28
C LEU A 85 -19.39 -16.89 -29.53
N ALA A 86 -19.61 -15.60 -29.82
CA ALA A 86 -18.97 -14.51 -29.08
C ALA A 86 -19.41 -14.47 -27.60
N LEU A 87 -20.71 -14.65 -27.32
CA LEU A 87 -21.22 -14.74 -25.95
C LEU A 87 -20.63 -15.94 -25.19
N LEU A 88 -20.56 -17.11 -25.84
CA LEU A 88 -19.92 -18.29 -25.26
C LEU A 88 -18.44 -18.03 -24.92
N LEU A 89 -17.69 -17.40 -25.83
CA LEU A 89 -16.29 -17.05 -25.60
C LEU A 89 -16.12 -16.02 -24.47
N GLN A 90 -17.02 -15.04 -24.39
CA GLN A 90 -17.03 -14.07 -23.30
C GLN A 90 -17.24 -14.76 -21.96
N HIS A 91 -18.25 -15.62 -21.84
CA HIS A 91 -18.51 -16.40 -20.61
C HIS A 91 -17.36 -17.36 -20.26
N CYS A 92 -16.74 -18.00 -21.25
CA CYS A 92 -15.55 -18.82 -21.03
C CYS A 92 -14.41 -17.97 -20.44
N GLY A 93 -14.18 -16.77 -20.98
CA GLY A 93 -13.16 -15.85 -20.47
C GLY A 93 -13.48 -15.34 -19.06
N ASP A 94 -14.74 -15.00 -18.78
CA ASP A 94 -15.15 -14.49 -17.46
C ASP A 94 -15.04 -15.56 -16.37
N ARG A 95 -15.29 -16.83 -16.69
CA ARG A 95 -15.06 -17.97 -15.80
C ARG A 95 -13.62 -18.50 -15.82
N ARG A 96 -12.73 -17.91 -16.63
CA ARG A 96 -11.36 -18.37 -16.89
C ARG A 96 -11.27 -19.86 -17.27
N SER A 97 -12.25 -20.30 -18.05
CA SER A 97 -12.48 -21.70 -18.42
C SER A 97 -11.77 -22.02 -19.74
N LEU A 98 -10.49 -22.35 -19.67
CA LEU A 98 -9.65 -22.57 -20.86
C LEU A 98 -10.11 -23.77 -21.71
N ARG A 99 -10.55 -24.86 -21.06
CA ARG A 99 -10.97 -26.08 -21.73
C ARG A 99 -12.19 -25.82 -22.63
N GLU A 100 -13.18 -25.15 -22.06
CA GLU A 100 -14.43 -24.78 -22.69
C GLU A 100 -14.20 -23.78 -23.83
N GLY A 101 -13.34 -22.78 -23.60
CA GLY A 101 -12.92 -21.86 -24.65
C GLY A 101 -12.24 -22.55 -25.84
N LYS A 102 -11.40 -23.56 -25.59
CA LYS A 102 -10.77 -24.38 -26.63
C LYS A 102 -11.78 -25.20 -27.41
N TRP A 103 -12.84 -25.72 -26.78
CA TRP A 103 -13.94 -26.41 -27.44
C TRP A 103 -14.73 -25.50 -28.38
N VAL A 104 -15.06 -24.28 -27.95
CA VAL A 104 -15.73 -23.30 -28.82
C VAL A 104 -14.84 -22.93 -30.02
N HIS A 105 -13.53 -22.77 -29.80
CA HIS A 105 -12.57 -22.53 -30.89
C HIS A 105 -12.46 -23.75 -31.84
N LEU A 106 -12.55 -24.98 -31.33
CA LEU A 106 -12.55 -26.18 -32.15
C LEU A 106 -13.82 -26.28 -33.01
N HIS A 107 -14.99 -26.01 -32.43
CA HIS A 107 -16.26 -25.95 -33.16
C HIS A 107 -16.20 -24.95 -34.32
N LEU A 108 -15.60 -23.77 -34.11
CA LEU A 108 -15.34 -22.79 -35.17
C LEU A 108 -14.50 -23.38 -36.32
N LYS A 109 -13.43 -24.10 -36.00
CA LYS A 109 -12.56 -24.72 -37.03
C LYS A 109 -13.27 -25.81 -37.83
N LEU A 110 -14.12 -26.60 -37.18
CA LEU A 110 -14.80 -27.74 -37.79
C LEU A 110 -16.04 -27.34 -38.61
N THR A 111 -16.75 -26.27 -38.24
CA THR A 111 -17.97 -25.78 -38.93
C THR A 111 -17.70 -24.82 -40.09
N GLY A 112 -16.49 -24.84 -40.65
CA GLY A 112 -16.11 -24.04 -41.83
C GLY A 112 -15.61 -22.63 -41.55
N LEU A 113 -15.45 -22.21 -40.28
CA LEU A 113 -14.84 -20.94 -39.87
C LEU A 113 -13.36 -21.10 -39.49
N LYS A 114 -12.59 -21.81 -40.34
CA LYS A 114 -11.13 -22.00 -40.13
C LYS A 114 -10.36 -20.69 -39.95
N ARG A 115 -10.84 -19.61 -40.57
CA ARG A 115 -10.40 -18.22 -40.33
C ARG A 115 -11.58 -17.41 -39.81
N PRO A 116 -11.73 -17.23 -38.49
CA PRO A 116 -12.82 -16.43 -37.94
C PRO A 116 -12.66 -14.98 -38.42
N GLY A 117 -13.78 -14.32 -38.76
CA GLY A 117 -13.77 -12.89 -39.06
C GLY A 117 -13.27 -12.06 -37.86
N VAL A 118 -12.83 -10.82 -38.12
CA VAL A 118 -12.18 -9.92 -37.14
C VAL A 118 -12.91 -9.87 -35.79
N PHE A 119 -14.24 -9.78 -35.81
CA PHE A 119 -15.07 -9.79 -34.60
C PHE A 119 -14.87 -11.02 -33.71
N LEU A 120 -14.96 -12.24 -34.28
CA LEU A 120 -14.79 -13.49 -33.53
C LEU A 120 -13.34 -13.73 -33.14
N ALA A 121 -12.39 -13.37 -34.01
CA ALA A 121 -10.96 -13.46 -33.70
C ALA A 121 -10.60 -12.61 -32.48
N ASN A 122 -11.15 -11.39 -32.38
CA ASN A 122 -10.94 -10.51 -31.24
C ASN A 122 -11.52 -11.09 -29.93
N HIS A 123 -12.67 -11.75 -29.98
CA HIS A 123 -13.26 -12.44 -28.81
C HIS A 123 -12.45 -13.68 -28.40
N LEU A 124 -11.90 -14.43 -29.36
CA LEU A 124 -10.99 -15.55 -29.09
C LEU A 124 -9.71 -15.08 -28.42
N ILE A 125 -9.07 -14.03 -28.95
CA ILE A 125 -7.87 -13.41 -28.36
C ILE A 125 -8.16 -12.99 -26.91
N ALA A 126 -9.24 -12.24 -26.69
CA ALA A 126 -9.62 -11.78 -25.35
C ALA A 126 -9.87 -12.95 -24.37
N MET A 127 -10.58 -14.00 -24.82
CA MET A 127 -10.84 -15.21 -24.03
C MET A 127 -9.53 -15.92 -23.66
N TYR A 128 -8.65 -16.17 -24.63
CA TYR A 128 -7.38 -16.85 -24.39
C TYR A 128 -6.49 -16.09 -23.41
N PHE A 129 -6.36 -14.77 -23.57
CA PHE A 129 -5.64 -13.97 -22.59
C PHE A 129 -6.31 -13.95 -21.21
N LYS A 130 -7.65 -13.94 -21.11
CA LYS A 130 -8.35 -14.06 -19.81
C LYS A 130 -8.07 -15.40 -19.12
N CYS A 131 -7.87 -16.45 -19.91
CA CYS A 131 -7.49 -17.78 -19.44
C CYS A 131 -5.97 -17.99 -19.27
N GLY A 132 -5.14 -17.00 -19.61
CA GLY A 132 -3.68 -17.07 -19.47
C GLY A 132 -2.92 -17.82 -20.58
N ASP A 133 -3.56 -18.14 -21.71
CA ASP A 133 -2.94 -18.83 -22.85
C ASP A 133 -2.58 -17.83 -23.95
N ASP A 134 -1.47 -17.10 -23.79
CA ASP A 134 -1.03 -16.10 -24.77
C ASP A 134 -0.51 -16.71 -26.08
N VAL A 135 -0.09 -17.98 -26.04
CA VAL A 135 0.40 -18.71 -27.22
C VAL A 135 -0.73 -18.93 -28.21
N GLU A 136 -1.88 -19.44 -27.75
CA GLU A 136 -3.05 -19.60 -28.63
C GLU A 136 -3.64 -18.25 -29.04
N ALA A 137 -3.63 -17.24 -28.16
CA ALA A 137 -4.03 -15.88 -28.52
C ALA A 137 -3.18 -15.34 -29.69
N ARG A 138 -1.85 -15.49 -29.63
CA ARG A 138 -0.94 -15.08 -30.69
C ARG A 138 -1.18 -15.84 -31.99
N LYS A 139 -1.40 -17.17 -31.92
CA LYS A 139 -1.74 -17.97 -33.11
C LYS A 139 -3.03 -17.52 -33.78
N VAL A 140 -4.04 -17.11 -33.01
CA VAL A 140 -5.28 -16.55 -33.57
C VAL A 140 -4.98 -15.23 -34.28
N PHE A 141 -4.23 -14.34 -33.63
CA PHE A 141 -3.86 -13.03 -34.17
C PHE A 141 -3.03 -13.11 -35.46
N ASP A 142 -2.04 -14.00 -35.51
CA ASP A 142 -1.17 -14.19 -36.67
C ASP A 142 -1.97 -14.71 -37.88
N LYS A 143 -3.00 -15.53 -37.65
CA LYS A 143 -3.88 -16.09 -38.70
C LYS A 143 -4.94 -15.12 -39.23
N MET A 144 -5.09 -13.94 -38.64
CA MET A 144 -6.05 -12.93 -39.11
C MET A 144 -5.58 -12.33 -40.45
N SER A 145 -6.46 -12.31 -41.45
CA SER A 145 -6.18 -11.69 -42.75
C SER A 145 -6.25 -10.17 -42.71
N VAL A 146 -7.07 -9.61 -41.83
CA VAL A 146 -7.21 -8.18 -41.59
C VAL A 146 -7.16 -7.96 -40.08
N ARG A 147 -6.34 -7.00 -39.64
CA ARG A 147 -6.20 -6.61 -38.23
C ARG A 147 -6.56 -5.13 -38.12
N ASN A 148 -7.45 -4.80 -37.20
CA ASN A 148 -7.78 -3.40 -36.88
C ASN A 148 -7.12 -2.98 -35.56
N LEU A 149 -7.16 -1.69 -35.22
CA LEU A 149 -6.61 -1.16 -33.97
C LEU A 149 -7.08 -1.94 -32.74
N TYR A 150 -8.35 -2.38 -32.72
CA TYR A 150 -8.90 -3.19 -31.63
C TYR A 150 -8.22 -4.55 -31.49
N SER A 151 -7.89 -5.23 -32.60
CA SER A 151 -7.12 -6.48 -32.57
C SER A 151 -5.75 -6.30 -31.93
N TRP A 152 -5.04 -5.23 -32.30
CA TRP A 152 -3.72 -4.90 -31.75
C TRP A 152 -3.82 -4.50 -30.27
N ASN A 153 -4.75 -3.62 -29.91
CA ASN A 153 -4.96 -3.18 -28.53
C ASN A 153 -5.38 -4.33 -27.59
N ASN A 154 -6.17 -5.30 -28.07
CA ASN A 154 -6.49 -6.52 -27.30
C ASN A 154 -5.25 -7.37 -27.02
N MET A 155 -4.34 -7.50 -27.98
CA MET A 155 -3.08 -8.20 -27.78
C MET A 155 -2.17 -7.46 -26.78
N LEU A 156 -2.03 -6.14 -26.91
CA LEU A 156 -1.26 -5.31 -25.97
C LEU A 156 -1.79 -5.43 -24.54
N SER A 157 -3.10 -5.26 -24.35
CA SER A 157 -3.76 -5.39 -23.04
C SER A 157 -3.61 -6.80 -22.46
N GLY A 158 -3.67 -7.82 -23.32
CA GLY A 158 -3.42 -9.20 -22.97
C GLY A 158 -2.02 -9.44 -22.42
N TYR A 159 -0.99 -9.02 -23.15
CA TYR A 159 0.40 -9.16 -22.72
C TYR A 159 0.71 -8.32 -21.47
N ALA A 160 0.19 -7.10 -21.39
CA ALA A 160 0.32 -6.24 -20.21
C ALA A 160 -0.21 -6.92 -18.94
N ARG A 161 -1.40 -7.54 -19.02
CA ARG A 161 -2.03 -8.24 -17.91
C ARG A 161 -1.28 -9.51 -17.49
N LEU A 162 -0.62 -10.19 -18.43
CA LEU A 162 0.27 -11.32 -18.15
C LEU A 162 1.70 -10.90 -17.78
N ARG A 163 1.96 -9.60 -17.60
CA ARG A 163 3.28 -9.02 -17.27
C ARG A 163 4.38 -9.34 -18.31
N LYS A 164 4.00 -9.64 -19.55
CA LYS A 164 4.92 -9.90 -20.68
C LYS A 164 5.26 -8.60 -21.42
N LEU A 165 5.93 -7.67 -20.75
CA LEU A 165 6.17 -6.32 -21.27
C LEU A 165 7.03 -6.27 -22.53
N GLU A 166 8.03 -7.15 -22.66
CA GLU A 166 8.85 -7.21 -23.88
C GLU A 166 8.02 -7.57 -25.12
N ALA A 167 7.13 -8.56 -24.98
CA ALA A 167 6.24 -8.97 -26.06
C ALA A 167 5.23 -7.86 -26.39
N ALA A 168 4.71 -7.17 -25.38
CA ALA A 168 3.85 -6.00 -25.57
C ALA A 168 4.58 -4.87 -26.31
N ARG A 169 5.83 -4.58 -25.94
CA ARG A 169 6.65 -3.54 -26.60
C ARG A 169 6.96 -3.87 -28.06
N ARG A 170 7.45 -5.08 -28.35
CA ARG A 170 7.68 -5.52 -29.74
C ARG A 170 6.42 -5.39 -30.58
N LEU A 171 5.29 -5.84 -30.04
CA LEU A 171 4.01 -5.73 -30.75
C LEU A 171 3.58 -4.27 -30.95
N PHE A 172 3.78 -3.41 -29.95
CA PHE A 172 3.49 -1.98 -30.07
C PHE A 172 4.34 -1.35 -31.17
N ASP A 173 5.63 -1.65 -31.23
CA ASP A 173 6.53 -1.12 -32.25
C ASP A 173 6.09 -1.58 -33.66
N GLU A 174 5.65 -2.83 -33.82
CA GLU A 174 5.09 -3.40 -35.07
C GLU A 174 3.74 -2.78 -35.50
N MET A 175 3.01 -2.08 -34.63
CA MET A 175 1.70 -1.52 -34.96
C MET A 175 1.81 -0.49 -36.10
N PRO A 176 1.08 -0.67 -37.23
CA PRO A 176 1.10 0.27 -38.35
C PRO A 176 0.59 1.66 -37.98
N GLU A 177 -0.48 1.69 -37.19
CA GLU A 177 -1.09 2.91 -36.64
C GLU A 177 -1.27 2.71 -35.13
N LYS A 178 -1.10 3.79 -34.36
CA LYS A 178 -1.19 3.79 -32.90
C LYS A 178 -2.16 4.88 -32.49
N ASP A 179 -3.20 4.51 -31.74
CA ASP A 179 -4.14 5.45 -31.17
C ASP A 179 -3.80 5.72 -29.69
N PHE A 180 -4.52 6.66 -29.06
CA PHE A 180 -4.35 6.94 -27.64
C PHE A 180 -4.57 5.69 -26.77
N VAL A 181 -5.39 4.72 -27.20
CA VAL A 181 -5.60 3.46 -26.47
C VAL A 181 -4.33 2.60 -26.47
N SER A 182 -3.63 2.51 -27.60
CA SER A 182 -2.34 1.81 -27.71
C SER A 182 -1.31 2.41 -26.75
N TRP A 183 -1.15 3.74 -26.77
CA TRP A 183 -0.21 4.45 -25.89
C TRP A 183 -0.58 4.31 -24.41
N ASN A 184 -1.85 4.53 -24.05
CA ASN A 184 -2.33 4.42 -22.67
C ASN A 184 -2.14 3.02 -22.11
N THR A 185 -2.37 1.99 -22.94
CA THR A 185 -2.12 0.59 -22.56
C THR A 185 -0.65 0.39 -22.19
N MET A 186 0.28 0.96 -22.95
CA MET A 186 1.71 0.87 -22.64
C MET A 186 2.07 1.65 -21.37
N VAL A 187 1.60 2.89 -21.20
CA VAL A 187 1.85 3.69 -19.99
C VAL A 187 1.36 2.93 -18.74
N VAL A 188 0.12 2.43 -18.75
CA VAL A 188 -0.46 1.69 -17.62
C VAL A 188 0.28 0.37 -17.38
N ALA A 189 0.65 -0.36 -18.44
CA ALA A 189 1.37 -1.62 -18.32
C ALA A 189 2.72 -1.45 -17.63
N TYR A 190 3.53 -0.48 -18.07
CA TYR A 190 4.84 -0.20 -17.48
C TYR A 190 4.68 0.33 -16.05
N ALA A 191 3.73 1.25 -15.82
CA ALA A 191 3.44 1.80 -14.48
C ALA A 191 3.05 0.71 -13.48
N GLN A 192 2.13 -0.20 -13.84
CA GLN A 192 1.65 -1.27 -12.95
C GLN A 192 2.75 -2.30 -12.63
N ASN A 193 3.70 -2.51 -13.52
CA ASN A 193 4.81 -3.45 -13.32
C ASN A 193 6.06 -2.81 -12.67
N GLY A 194 6.02 -1.51 -12.34
CA GLY A 194 7.08 -0.83 -11.58
C GLY A 194 8.17 -0.16 -12.43
N PHE A 195 8.06 -0.23 -13.75
CA PHE A 195 8.94 0.44 -14.71
C PHE A 195 8.48 1.88 -14.93
N SER A 196 8.76 2.72 -13.92
CA SER A 196 8.21 4.08 -13.84
C SER A 196 8.78 5.01 -14.89
N ASP A 197 10.08 4.90 -15.21
CA ASP A 197 10.76 5.77 -16.17
C ASP A 197 10.27 5.54 -17.60
N GLU A 198 10.10 4.27 -17.99
CA GLU A 198 9.55 3.90 -19.29
C GLU A 198 8.09 4.32 -19.42
N ALA A 199 7.30 4.20 -18.35
CA ALA A 199 5.91 4.67 -18.34
C ALA A 199 5.85 6.19 -18.57
N LEU A 200 6.69 6.96 -17.87
CA LEU A 200 6.81 8.40 -18.08
C LEU A 200 7.35 8.75 -19.48
N GLY A 201 8.27 7.94 -20.02
CA GLY A 201 8.78 8.07 -21.38
C GLY A 201 7.68 7.93 -22.43
N PHE A 202 6.87 6.87 -22.34
CA PHE A 202 5.70 6.68 -23.22
C PHE A 202 4.70 7.83 -23.10
N TYR A 203 4.44 8.32 -21.89
CA TYR A 203 3.53 9.44 -21.68
C TYR A 203 4.05 10.75 -22.27
N ARG A 204 5.35 11.04 -22.13
CA ARG A 204 5.98 12.21 -22.77
C ARG A 204 5.87 12.14 -24.29
N GLU A 205 6.07 10.96 -24.87
CA GLU A 205 5.97 10.78 -26.32
C GLU A 205 4.52 10.92 -26.81
N LEU A 206 3.55 10.32 -26.10
CA LEU A 206 2.13 10.53 -26.35
C LEU A 206 1.78 12.03 -26.38
N ARG A 207 2.31 12.80 -25.42
CA ARG A 207 2.12 14.26 -25.37
C ARG A 207 2.79 14.99 -26.54
N ARG A 208 3.99 14.58 -26.93
CA ARG A 208 4.75 15.19 -28.04
C ARG A 208 4.02 15.03 -29.38
N LEU A 209 3.34 13.90 -29.58
CA LEU A 209 2.62 13.60 -30.82
C LEU A 209 1.29 14.38 -30.95
N GLY A 210 0.76 14.94 -29.86
CA GLY A 210 -0.43 15.78 -29.92
C GLY A 210 -1.71 15.08 -30.37
N ILE A 211 -1.76 13.74 -30.35
CA ILE A 211 -2.89 12.92 -30.82
C ILE A 211 -4.14 12.98 -29.93
N GLY A 212 -4.20 13.93 -29.00
CA GLY A 212 -5.25 14.10 -28.01
C GLY A 212 -5.05 13.25 -26.75
N TYR A 213 -5.90 13.51 -25.75
CA TYR A 213 -5.92 12.80 -24.47
C TYR A 213 -7.36 12.56 -24.05
N ASN A 214 -7.54 11.48 -23.30
CA ASN A 214 -8.79 11.15 -22.62
C ASN A 214 -8.54 10.90 -21.14
N GLU A 215 -9.60 10.66 -20.38
CA GLU A 215 -9.53 10.35 -18.96
C GLU A 215 -8.54 9.21 -18.62
N PHE A 216 -8.46 8.17 -19.46
CA PHE A 216 -7.56 7.04 -19.25
C PHE A 216 -6.07 7.37 -19.45
N SER A 217 -5.75 8.49 -20.09
CA SER A 217 -4.38 8.88 -20.42
C SER A 217 -3.58 9.27 -19.18
N PHE A 218 -4.26 9.78 -18.15
CA PHE A 218 -3.63 10.19 -16.90
C PHE A 218 -3.53 9.06 -15.86
N ALA A 219 -4.34 8.00 -15.99
CA ALA A 219 -4.40 6.92 -15.01
C ALA A 219 -3.06 6.20 -14.80
N GLY A 220 -2.33 5.94 -15.89
CA GLY A 220 -1.01 5.31 -15.81
C GLY A 220 0.03 6.20 -15.14
N VAL A 221 0.03 7.50 -15.43
CA VAL A 221 0.96 8.46 -14.81
C VAL A 221 0.62 8.69 -13.34
N LEU A 222 -0.66 8.82 -12.98
CA LEU A 222 -1.08 8.91 -11.57
C LEU A 222 -0.70 7.65 -10.79
N THR A 223 -0.74 6.47 -11.42
CA THR A 223 -0.21 5.23 -10.82
C THR A 223 1.30 5.34 -10.54
N VAL A 224 2.07 5.95 -11.45
CA VAL A 224 3.50 6.23 -11.23
C VAL A 224 3.67 7.22 -10.08
N CYS A 225 2.91 8.32 -10.04
CA CYS A 225 2.94 9.30 -8.95
C CYS A 225 2.74 8.64 -7.58
N VAL A 226 1.70 7.82 -7.45
CA VAL A 226 1.39 7.09 -6.20
C VAL A 226 2.52 6.13 -5.80
N LYS A 227 3.14 5.45 -6.78
CA LYS A 227 4.22 4.49 -6.52
C LYS A 227 5.53 5.16 -6.12
N LEU A 228 5.92 6.21 -6.82
CA LEU A 228 7.17 6.95 -6.55
C LEU A 228 7.04 7.88 -5.34
N LYS A 229 5.80 8.28 -4.98
CA LYS A 229 5.50 9.28 -3.94
C LYS A 229 6.20 10.62 -4.19
N GLU A 230 6.40 10.95 -5.47
CA GLU A 230 7.01 12.20 -5.91
C GLU A 230 5.94 13.29 -5.98
N LEU A 231 5.98 14.20 -5.01
CA LEU A 231 4.99 15.26 -4.87
C LEU A 231 4.98 16.20 -6.08
N GLU A 232 6.16 16.54 -6.61
CA GLU A 232 6.27 17.51 -7.70
C GLU A 232 5.68 16.95 -9.00
N LEU A 233 5.92 15.66 -9.29
CA LEU A 233 5.27 14.97 -10.40
C LEU A 233 3.75 14.94 -10.20
N THR A 234 3.28 14.67 -8.98
CA THR A 234 1.84 14.68 -8.66
C THR A 234 1.19 16.04 -8.94
N ARG A 235 1.85 17.13 -8.55
CA ARG A 235 1.39 18.51 -8.81
C ARG A 235 1.35 18.83 -10.31
N GLN A 236 2.38 18.45 -11.05
CA GLN A 236 2.43 18.64 -12.51
C GLN A 236 1.31 17.89 -13.22
N VAL A 237 1.07 16.63 -12.85
CA VAL A 237 0.02 15.81 -13.45
C VAL A 237 -1.37 16.33 -13.08
N HIS A 238 -1.59 16.74 -11.82
CA HIS A 238 -2.84 17.38 -11.40
C HIS A 238 -3.11 18.66 -12.20
N GLY A 239 -2.10 19.53 -12.38
CA GLY A 239 -2.23 20.73 -13.22
C GLY A 239 -2.59 20.39 -14.66
N GLN A 240 -2.04 19.32 -15.23
CA GLN A 240 -2.39 18.86 -16.58
C GLN A 240 -3.82 18.32 -16.66
N VAL A 241 -4.27 17.54 -15.67
CA VAL A 241 -5.67 17.06 -15.57
C VAL A 241 -6.64 18.24 -15.52
N PHE A 242 -6.28 19.29 -14.78
CA PHE A 242 -7.07 20.51 -14.66
C PHE A 242 -7.15 21.28 -15.99
N VAL A 243 -6.01 21.56 -16.61
CA VAL A 243 -5.95 22.29 -17.90
C VAL A 243 -6.63 21.52 -19.03
N ALA A 244 -6.54 20.19 -19.03
CA ALA A 244 -7.20 19.34 -20.00
C ALA A 244 -8.72 19.21 -19.78
N GLY A 245 -9.27 19.77 -18.70
CA GLY A 245 -10.71 19.79 -18.41
C GLY A 245 -11.26 18.49 -17.82
N PHE A 246 -10.40 17.61 -17.26
CA PHE A 246 -10.81 16.32 -16.70
C PHE A 246 -11.00 16.32 -15.17
N SER A 247 -10.92 17.48 -14.49
CA SER A 247 -11.13 17.57 -13.03
C SER A 247 -12.55 17.20 -12.58
N SER A 248 -13.53 17.18 -13.48
CA SER A 248 -14.89 16.69 -13.19
C SER A 248 -15.00 15.17 -13.28
N ASN A 249 -14.01 14.46 -13.84
CA ASN A 249 -14.02 13.01 -13.89
C ASN A 249 -13.74 12.45 -12.49
N MET A 250 -14.71 11.73 -11.94
CA MET A 250 -14.64 11.15 -10.60
C MET A 250 -13.40 10.29 -10.38
N VAL A 251 -13.14 9.33 -11.27
CA VAL A 251 -12.06 8.34 -11.10
C VAL A 251 -10.70 9.01 -11.11
N LEU A 252 -10.50 9.99 -11.99
CA LEU A 252 -9.28 10.79 -12.04
C LEU A 252 -9.12 11.65 -10.80
N SER A 253 -10.18 12.33 -10.37
CA SER A 253 -10.12 13.18 -9.19
C SER A 253 -9.82 12.36 -7.93
N SER A 254 -10.44 11.19 -7.75
CA SER A 254 -10.12 10.25 -6.67
C SER A 254 -8.66 9.76 -6.73
N SER A 255 -8.13 9.54 -7.94
CA SER A 255 -6.73 9.14 -8.13
C SER A 255 -5.74 10.27 -7.82
N VAL A 256 -6.09 11.53 -8.10
CA VAL A 256 -5.30 12.71 -7.72
C VAL A 256 -5.29 12.88 -6.20
N VAL A 257 -6.43 12.70 -5.53
CA VAL A 257 -6.51 12.71 -4.06
C VAL A 257 -5.61 11.61 -3.47
N ASP A 258 -5.63 10.39 -4.03
CA ASP A 258 -4.72 9.31 -3.60
C ASP A 258 -3.25 9.66 -3.84
N GLY A 259 -2.91 10.26 -4.98
CA GLY A 259 -1.58 10.79 -5.26
C GLY A 259 -1.06 11.70 -4.14
N TYR A 260 -1.81 12.75 -3.80
CA TYR A 260 -1.42 13.67 -2.73
C TYR A 260 -1.34 12.99 -1.36
N ALA A 261 -2.34 12.17 -1.01
CA ALA A 261 -2.38 11.48 0.28
C ALA A 261 -1.18 10.53 0.47
N LYS A 262 -0.75 9.83 -0.59
CA LYS A 262 0.40 8.91 -0.57
C LYS A 262 1.74 9.63 -0.55
N CYS A 263 1.82 10.85 -1.10
CA CYS A 263 2.97 11.74 -1.00
C CYS A 263 3.08 12.41 0.39
N GLY A 264 2.05 12.33 1.23
CA GLY A 264 2.04 12.92 2.58
C GLY A 264 1.43 14.32 2.66
N GLU A 265 1.03 14.91 1.53
CA GLU A 265 0.39 16.24 1.47
C GLU A 265 -1.12 16.14 1.70
N MET A 266 -1.51 15.80 2.94
CA MET A 266 -2.92 15.68 3.31
C MET A 266 -3.69 17.01 3.19
N GLY A 267 -3.02 18.15 3.31
CA GLY A 267 -3.63 19.47 3.13
C GLY A 267 -4.12 19.70 1.69
N ASP A 268 -3.26 19.44 0.71
CA ASP A 268 -3.61 19.55 -0.72
C ASP A 268 -4.66 18.51 -1.11
N ALA A 269 -4.52 17.26 -0.62
CA ALA A 269 -5.51 16.21 -0.81
C ALA A 269 -6.90 16.62 -0.29
N ARG A 270 -6.95 17.21 0.92
CA ARG A 270 -8.18 17.66 1.55
C ARG A 270 -8.85 18.80 0.80
N ARG A 271 -8.08 19.81 0.40
CA ARG A 271 -8.60 20.95 -0.38
C ARG A 271 -9.23 20.48 -1.69
N PHE A 272 -8.56 19.57 -2.40
CA PHE A 272 -9.10 19.04 -3.65
C PHE A 272 -10.33 18.15 -3.41
N PHE A 273 -10.29 17.28 -2.40
CA PHE A 273 -11.43 16.46 -2.01
C PHE A 273 -12.67 17.30 -1.64
N ASP A 274 -12.51 18.38 -0.89
CA ASP A 274 -13.60 19.29 -0.53
C ASP A 274 -14.17 20.00 -1.77
N SER A 275 -13.34 20.28 -2.79
CA SER A 275 -13.79 20.89 -4.06
C SER A 275 -14.60 19.95 -4.97
N MET A 276 -14.54 18.62 -4.74
CA MET A 276 -15.30 17.65 -5.52
C MET A 276 -16.81 17.75 -5.21
N THR A 277 -17.63 17.91 -6.24
CA THR A 277 -19.10 18.02 -6.09
C THR A 277 -19.76 16.70 -5.70
N VAL A 278 -19.26 15.60 -6.29
CA VAL A 278 -19.63 14.22 -5.96
C VAL A 278 -18.35 13.50 -5.58
N ARG A 279 -18.43 12.61 -4.58
CA ARG A 279 -17.27 11.87 -4.06
C ARG A 279 -17.61 10.39 -4.01
N ASP A 280 -16.79 9.58 -4.66
CA ASP A 280 -16.95 8.13 -4.63
C ASP A 280 -16.34 7.52 -3.36
N VAL A 281 -16.72 6.27 -3.08
CA VAL A 281 -16.22 5.55 -1.90
C VAL A 281 -14.67 5.45 -1.88
N PRO A 282 -13.97 5.24 -3.01
CA PRO A 282 -12.51 5.33 -3.07
C PRO A 282 -11.91 6.66 -2.58
N ALA A 283 -12.43 7.81 -3.00
CA ALA A 283 -11.93 9.11 -2.52
C ALA A 283 -12.08 9.25 -1.00
N TRP A 284 -13.25 8.91 -0.47
CA TRP A 284 -13.51 8.92 0.97
C TRP A 284 -12.56 7.99 1.72
N THR A 285 -12.43 6.75 1.25
CA THR A 285 -11.55 5.73 1.86
C THR A 285 -10.09 6.18 1.87
N THR A 286 -9.66 6.85 0.80
CA THR A 286 -8.30 7.40 0.66
C THR A 286 -8.05 8.48 1.71
N MET A 287 -8.98 9.43 1.88
CA MET A 287 -8.83 10.49 2.88
C MET A 287 -8.80 9.93 4.30
N VAL A 288 -9.71 9.01 4.64
CA VAL A 288 -9.73 8.34 5.96
C VAL A 288 -8.43 7.58 6.20
N SER A 289 -7.97 6.79 5.23
CA SER A 289 -6.72 6.02 5.33
C SER A 289 -5.50 6.92 5.45
N GLY A 290 -5.47 8.03 4.70
CA GLY A 290 -4.42 9.04 4.75
C GLY A 290 -4.29 9.64 6.14
N TYR A 291 -5.37 10.23 6.67
CA TYR A 291 -5.35 10.83 8.01
C TYR A 291 -5.04 9.80 9.10
N ALA A 292 -5.64 8.61 9.03
CA ALA A 292 -5.38 7.53 10.00
C ALA A 292 -3.93 7.04 9.98
N LYS A 293 -3.28 7.06 8.81
CA LYS A 293 -1.85 6.72 8.67
C LYS A 293 -0.94 7.77 9.29
N TRP A 294 -1.30 9.04 9.18
CA TRP A 294 -0.53 10.17 9.71
C TRP A 294 -0.86 10.54 11.16
N GLY A 295 -1.76 9.80 11.82
CA GLY A 295 -2.06 9.94 13.25
C GLY A 295 -3.16 10.96 13.58
N ASP A 296 -3.69 11.70 12.59
CA ASP A 296 -4.86 12.57 12.80
C ASP A 296 -6.16 11.75 12.82
N MET A 297 -6.36 11.02 13.91
CA MET A 297 -7.53 10.17 14.10
C MET A 297 -8.83 10.96 14.21
N ARG A 298 -8.76 12.25 14.60
CA ARG A 298 -9.95 13.12 14.68
C ARG A 298 -10.50 13.39 13.29
N SER A 299 -9.66 13.84 12.35
CA SER A 299 -10.06 14.07 10.96
C SER A 299 -10.48 12.76 10.28
N ALA A 300 -9.76 11.66 10.53
CA ALA A 300 -10.09 10.35 9.98
C ALA A 300 -11.49 9.88 10.40
N CYS A 301 -11.82 9.95 11.70
CA CYS A 301 -13.13 9.56 12.21
C CYS A 301 -14.24 10.49 11.73
N GLY A 302 -14.00 11.81 11.74
CA GLY A 302 -14.98 12.78 11.25
C GLY A 302 -15.36 12.56 9.77
N LEU A 303 -14.37 12.23 8.93
CA LEU A 303 -14.63 11.87 7.53
C LEU A 303 -15.31 10.51 7.40
N PHE A 304 -14.88 9.52 8.18
CA PHE A 304 -15.48 8.19 8.18
C PHE A 304 -16.97 8.22 8.53
N ASP A 305 -17.35 9.00 9.54
CA ASP A 305 -18.74 9.15 9.95
C ASP A 305 -19.60 9.75 8.83
N GLN A 306 -19.06 10.72 8.09
CA GLN A 306 -19.68 11.34 6.91
C GLN A 306 -19.73 10.45 5.67
N MET A 307 -18.99 9.34 5.63
CA MET A 307 -19.00 8.44 4.47
C MET A 307 -20.41 7.88 4.24
N PRO A 308 -20.97 8.03 3.01
CA PRO A 308 -22.29 7.48 2.67
C PRO A 308 -22.32 5.95 2.77
N GLU A 309 -21.23 5.31 2.35
CA GLU A 309 -21.05 3.87 2.40
C GLU A 309 -19.69 3.55 3.00
N LYS A 310 -19.68 2.79 4.10
CA LYS A 310 -18.47 2.37 4.81
C LYS A 310 -18.10 0.96 4.37
N ASN A 311 -17.02 0.83 3.61
CA ASN A 311 -16.51 -0.44 3.11
C ASN A 311 -15.50 -1.09 4.09
N PRO A 312 -15.15 -2.40 3.95
CA PRO A 312 -14.18 -3.06 4.82
C PRO A 312 -12.82 -2.35 4.90
N VAL A 313 -12.38 -1.71 3.81
CA VAL A 313 -11.09 -1.01 3.74
C VAL A 313 -11.08 0.21 4.66
N SER A 314 -12.16 1.00 4.67
CA SER A 314 -12.31 2.18 5.53
C SER A 314 -12.36 1.82 7.02
N TRP A 315 -13.04 0.72 7.38
CA TRP A 315 -13.03 0.17 8.75
C TRP A 315 -11.63 -0.27 9.17
N THR A 316 -10.97 -1.09 8.33
CA THR A 316 -9.60 -1.55 8.58
C THR A 316 -8.63 -0.39 8.69
N ALA A 317 -8.78 0.66 7.89
CA ALA A 317 -7.93 1.84 7.95
C ALA A 317 -8.01 2.55 9.31
N LEU A 318 -9.21 2.73 9.87
CA LEU A 318 -9.38 3.30 11.20
C LEU A 318 -8.84 2.38 12.29
N ILE A 319 -9.18 1.09 12.27
CA ILE A 319 -8.70 0.10 13.25
C ILE A 319 -7.16 0.08 13.25
N ALA A 320 -6.54 0.04 12.07
CA ALA A 320 -5.10 0.07 11.93
C ALA A 320 -4.47 1.40 12.35
N GLY A 321 -5.16 2.52 12.08
CA GLY A 321 -4.75 3.84 12.56
C GLY A 321 -4.72 3.91 14.08
N TYR A 322 -5.81 3.54 14.75
CA TYR A 322 -5.88 3.50 16.21
C TYR A 322 -4.84 2.54 16.81
N ALA A 323 -4.70 1.33 16.25
CA ALA A 323 -3.69 0.36 16.71
C ALA A 323 -2.26 0.90 16.63
N ARG A 324 -1.88 1.56 15.52
CA ARG A 324 -0.54 2.13 15.33
C ARG A 324 -0.25 3.31 16.24
N ASN A 325 -1.26 4.06 16.65
CA ASN A 325 -1.13 5.21 17.54
C ASN A 325 -1.29 4.81 19.03
N GLY A 326 -1.17 3.52 19.37
CA GLY A 326 -1.24 3.02 20.75
C GLY A 326 -2.65 2.99 21.36
N MET A 327 -3.68 3.42 20.62
CA MET A 327 -5.08 3.48 21.04
C MET A 327 -5.78 2.13 20.78
N GLY A 328 -5.29 1.08 21.44
CA GLY A 328 -5.73 -0.29 21.17
C GLY A 328 -7.19 -0.58 21.56
N TYR A 329 -7.72 0.06 22.60
CA TYR A 329 -9.11 -0.11 23.03
C TYR A 329 -10.12 0.43 22.00
N GLU A 330 -9.82 1.59 21.41
CA GLU A 330 -10.60 2.23 20.35
C GLU A 330 -10.60 1.36 19.09
N ALA A 331 -9.44 0.81 18.72
CA ALA A 331 -9.31 -0.12 17.60
C ALA A 331 -10.19 -1.36 17.78
N LEU A 332 -10.15 -2.00 18.95
CA LEU A 332 -10.97 -3.17 19.26
C LEU A 332 -12.46 -2.84 19.37
N THR A 333 -12.80 -1.64 19.83
CA THR A 333 -14.19 -1.15 19.85
C THR A 333 -14.73 -0.98 18.43
N LEU A 334 -13.94 -0.44 17.50
CA LEU A 334 -14.30 -0.35 16.09
C LEU A 334 -14.40 -1.74 15.44
N PHE A 335 -13.50 -2.66 15.77
CA PHE A 335 -13.59 -4.05 15.31
C PHE A 335 -14.89 -4.71 15.77
N ARG A 336 -15.28 -4.53 17.04
CA ARG A 336 -16.57 -5.01 17.54
C ARG A 336 -17.74 -4.43 16.75
N LYS A 337 -17.73 -3.11 16.48
CA LYS A 337 -18.75 -2.46 15.64
C LYS A 337 -18.78 -3.05 14.22
N MET A 338 -17.62 -3.23 13.58
CA MET A 338 -17.49 -3.84 12.26
C MET A 338 -18.13 -5.24 12.23
N MET A 339 -17.88 -6.06 13.25
CA MET A 339 -18.49 -7.39 13.40
C MET A 339 -20.00 -7.33 13.62
N MET A 340 -20.49 -6.38 14.43
CA MET A 340 -21.94 -6.16 14.65
C MET A 340 -22.66 -5.78 13.36
N PHE A 341 -22.03 -4.98 12.49
CA PHE A 341 -22.55 -4.66 11.16
C PHE A 341 -22.37 -5.78 10.12
N GLN A 342 -21.88 -6.96 10.53
CA GLN A 342 -21.64 -8.12 9.67
C GLN A 342 -20.67 -7.83 8.51
N ILE A 343 -19.78 -6.85 8.69
CA ILE A 343 -18.76 -6.51 7.70
C ILE A 343 -17.61 -7.50 7.89
N ARG A 344 -17.34 -8.29 6.85
CA ARG A 344 -16.34 -9.36 6.92
C ARG A 344 -14.92 -8.79 7.10
N PRO A 345 -14.21 -9.15 8.18
CA PRO A 345 -12.80 -8.80 8.35
C PRO A 345 -11.91 -9.52 7.34
N ASP A 346 -10.82 -8.86 6.94
CA ASP A 346 -9.75 -9.45 6.14
C ASP A 346 -8.48 -9.67 6.97
N GLN A 347 -7.42 -10.20 6.33
CA GLN A 347 -6.14 -10.43 7.02
C GLN A 347 -5.53 -9.17 7.66
N PHE A 348 -5.76 -7.99 7.07
CA PHE A 348 -5.22 -6.72 7.55
C PHE A 348 -6.04 -6.24 8.76
N THR A 349 -7.36 -6.47 8.77
CA THR A 349 -8.19 -6.22 9.94
C THR A 349 -7.70 -7.04 11.14
N PHE A 350 -7.52 -8.35 10.96
CA PHE A 350 -7.08 -9.22 12.05
C PHE A 350 -5.69 -8.88 12.56
N SER A 351 -4.74 -8.64 11.65
CA SER A 351 -3.39 -8.18 12.00
C SER A 351 -3.45 -6.90 12.83
N SER A 352 -4.24 -5.90 12.40
CA SER A 352 -4.39 -4.64 13.12
C SER A 352 -5.01 -4.81 14.51
N CYS A 353 -6.01 -5.69 14.65
CA CYS A 353 -6.62 -5.99 15.95
C CYS A 353 -5.66 -6.73 16.87
N LEU A 354 -4.85 -7.66 16.35
CA LEU A 354 -3.83 -8.35 17.13
C LEU A 354 -2.71 -7.41 17.58
N CYS A 355 -2.27 -6.48 16.71
CA CYS A 355 -1.37 -5.40 17.10
C CYS A 355 -1.98 -4.51 18.19
N ALA A 356 -3.28 -4.19 18.10
CA ALA A 356 -4.00 -3.46 19.14
C ALA A 356 -4.03 -4.22 20.47
N CYS A 357 -4.29 -5.54 20.44
CA CYS A 357 -4.20 -6.38 21.64
C CYS A 357 -2.79 -6.37 22.24
N ALA A 358 -1.77 -6.43 21.40
CA ALA A 358 -0.37 -6.39 21.81
C ALA A 358 0.01 -5.06 22.47
N SER A 359 -0.48 -3.93 21.93
CA SER A 359 -0.16 -2.60 22.46
C SER A 359 -0.77 -2.31 23.83
N ILE A 360 -1.92 -2.92 24.15
CA ILE A 360 -2.56 -2.82 25.47
C ILE A 360 -2.28 -4.05 26.35
N ALA A 361 -1.35 -4.93 25.93
CA ALA A 361 -1.02 -6.20 26.60
C ALA A 361 -2.24 -7.07 26.97
N SER A 362 -3.29 -7.07 26.15
CA SER A 362 -4.55 -7.78 26.45
C SER A 362 -4.60 -9.18 25.84
N LEU A 363 -4.05 -10.14 26.58
CA LEU A 363 -4.10 -11.57 26.22
C LEU A 363 -5.53 -12.08 26.02
N LYS A 364 -6.50 -11.54 26.79
CA LYS A 364 -7.93 -11.90 26.70
C LYS A 364 -8.49 -11.62 25.31
N HIS A 365 -8.31 -10.41 24.78
CA HIS A 365 -8.82 -10.06 23.45
C HIS A 365 -8.05 -10.81 22.36
N GLY A 366 -6.74 -10.98 22.51
CA GLY A 366 -5.92 -11.80 21.62
C GLY A 366 -6.42 -13.23 21.49
N ASN A 367 -6.72 -13.90 22.61
CA ASN A 367 -7.28 -15.24 22.63
C ASN A 367 -8.67 -15.32 21.99
N GLN A 368 -9.53 -14.32 22.20
CA GLN A 368 -10.84 -14.27 21.55
C GLN A 368 -10.72 -14.20 20.02
N ILE A 369 -9.83 -13.34 19.51
CA ILE A 369 -9.57 -13.21 18.08
C ILE A 369 -8.97 -14.51 17.52
N HIS A 370 -7.97 -15.08 18.19
CA HIS A 370 -7.35 -16.32 17.75
C HIS A 370 -8.37 -17.49 17.73
N GLY A 371 -9.21 -17.61 18.76
CA GLY A 371 -10.31 -18.57 18.79
C GLY A 371 -11.32 -18.34 17.66
N PHE A 372 -11.63 -17.09 17.34
CA PHE A 372 -12.50 -16.77 16.19
C PHE A 372 -11.89 -17.24 14.86
N LEU A 373 -10.59 -17.01 14.63
CA LEU A 373 -9.89 -17.46 13.42
C LEU A 373 -9.99 -18.98 13.23
N ILE A 374 -9.80 -19.73 14.32
CA ILE A 374 -9.93 -21.20 14.32
C ILE A 374 -11.37 -21.63 14.01
N ARG A 375 -12.36 -21.09 14.74
CA ARG A 375 -13.77 -21.49 14.58
C ARG A 375 -14.37 -21.10 13.23
N SER A 376 -13.88 -20.03 12.62
CA SER A 376 -14.35 -19.57 11.31
C SER A 376 -13.69 -20.29 10.12
N ASN A 377 -12.79 -21.25 10.39
CA ASN A 377 -11.96 -21.90 9.37
C ASN A 377 -11.22 -20.88 8.47
N PHE A 378 -10.85 -19.73 9.05
CA PHE A 378 -10.06 -18.73 8.36
C PHE A 378 -8.65 -19.28 8.20
N ARG A 379 -8.09 -19.23 6.99
CA ARG A 379 -6.70 -19.65 6.73
C ARG A 379 -5.77 -18.46 6.93
N PRO A 380 -5.10 -18.32 8.09
CA PRO A 380 -4.19 -17.20 8.33
C PRO A 380 -2.98 -17.28 7.38
N ASN A 381 -2.63 -16.15 6.78
CA ASN A 381 -1.38 -16.00 6.06
C ASN A 381 -0.25 -15.58 7.01
N THR A 382 0.98 -15.45 6.48
CA THR A 382 2.16 -15.00 7.21
C THR A 382 1.91 -13.74 8.06
N ILE A 383 1.14 -12.77 7.53
CA ILE A 383 0.86 -11.50 8.23
C ILE A 383 0.07 -11.74 9.52
N VAL A 384 -1.00 -12.53 9.45
CA VAL A 384 -1.84 -12.83 10.62
C VAL A 384 -1.08 -13.69 11.62
N ILE A 385 -0.32 -14.69 11.15
CA ILE A 385 0.52 -15.53 12.01
C ILE A 385 1.59 -14.70 12.73
N GLY A 386 2.33 -13.86 12.00
CA GLY A 386 3.33 -12.97 12.61
C GLY A 386 2.70 -12.05 13.65
N SER A 387 1.49 -11.53 13.39
CA SER A 387 0.75 -10.72 14.35
C SER A 387 0.27 -11.51 15.57
N LEU A 388 -0.07 -12.80 15.43
CA LEU A 388 -0.40 -13.68 16.56
C LEU A 388 0.83 -13.94 17.43
N ILE A 389 1.98 -14.23 16.82
CA ILE A 389 3.25 -14.44 17.52
C ILE A 389 3.63 -13.16 18.29
N ASP A 390 3.60 -12.00 17.63
CA ASP A 390 3.89 -10.69 18.27
C ASP A 390 2.92 -10.40 19.42
N MET A 391 1.63 -10.64 19.22
CA MET A 391 0.60 -10.44 20.26
C MET A 391 0.86 -11.31 21.49
N TYR A 392 1.07 -12.62 21.31
CA TYR A 392 1.35 -13.53 22.42
C TYR A 392 2.64 -13.15 23.15
N THR A 393 3.68 -12.80 22.38
CA THR A 393 4.99 -12.39 22.92
C THR A 393 4.88 -11.14 23.78
N LYS A 394 4.23 -10.08 23.28
CA LYS A 394 4.05 -8.81 24.02
C LYS A 394 3.07 -8.91 25.18
N CYS A 395 2.15 -9.88 25.15
CA CYS A 395 1.29 -10.21 26.28
C CYS A 395 1.96 -11.14 27.31
N GLY A 396 3.26 -11.42 27.16
CA GLY A 396 4.04 -12.23 28.11
C GLY A 396 3.87 -13.74 27.96
N SER A 397 3.16 -14.23 26.93
CA SER A 397 2.90 -15.66 26.71
C SER A 397 3.76 -16.21 25.57
N LEU A 398 5.07 -16.27 25.81
CA LEU A 398 6.03 -16.79 24.83
C LEU A 398 5.75 -18.26 24.45
N GLU A 399 5.27 -19.06 25.39
CA GLU A 399 4.91 -20.46 25.13
C GLU A 399 3.82 -20.58 24.05
N SER A 400 2.77 -19.74 24.13
CA SER A 400 1.72 -19.70 23.11
C SER A 400 2.25 -19.24 21.76
N ALA A 401 3.19 -18.29 21.74
CA ALA A 401 3.87 -17.86 20.51
C ALA A 401 4.66 -19.03 19.88
N CYS A 402 5.44 -19.77 20.67
CA CYS A 402 6.14 -20.99 20.22
C CYS A 402 5.16 -22.04 19.65
N ARG A 403 4.02 -22.26 20.31
CA ARG A 403 2.99 -23.21 19.85
C ARG A 403 2.41 -22.78 18.50
N VAL A 404 2.07 -21.50 18.33
CA VAL A 404 1.58 -20.97 17.05
C VAL A 404 2.61 -21.18 15.95
N PHE A 405 3.89 -20.89 16.22
CA PHE A 405 4.98 -21.09 15.26
C PHE A 405 5.19 -22.58 14.89
N ASN A 406 5.09 -23.49 15.85
CA ASN A 406 5.30 -24.91 15.63
C ASN A 406 4.17 -25.61 14.87
N LEU A 407 2.94 -25.09 14.97
CA LEU A 407 1.79 -25.61 14.23
C LEU A 407 1.75 -25.21 12.75
N LEU A 408 2.70 -24.37 12.31
CA LEU A 408 2.79 -23.96 10.92
C LEU A 408 3.18 -25.15 10.04
N SER A 409 2.28 -25.53 9.15
CA SER A 409 2.48 -26.64 8.20
C SER A 409 3.56 -26.34 7.15
N CYS A 410 3.91 -25.06 6.96
CA CYS A 410 4.83 -24.60 5.93
C CYS A 410 5.76 -23.52 6.52
N LYS A 411 6.91 -23.94 7.06
CA LYS A 411 7.91 -23.04 7.65
C LYS A 411 8.88 -22.45 6.62
N HIS A 412 8.42 -22.16 5.40
CA HIS A 412 9.29 -21.68 4.31
C HIS A 412 9.44 -20.14 4.25
N ASP A 413 8.86 -19.42 5.21
CA ASP A 413 8.83 -17.96 5.21
C ASP A 413 9.82 -17.37 6.23
N VAL A 414 10.85 -16.70 5.74
CA VAL A 414 11.91 -16.05 6.54
C VAL A 414 11.32 -15.05 7.55
N ILE A 415 10.21 -14.38 7.22
CA ILE A 415 9.58 -13.37 8.08
C ILE A 415 9.12 -14.00 9.41
N LEU A 416 8.58 -15.22 9.38
CA LEU A 416 8.08 -15.89 10.58
C LEU A 416 9.23 -16.33 11.50
N TRP A 417 10.33 -16.81 10.91
CA TRP A 417 11.55 -17.12 11.66
C TRP A 417 12.11 -15.86 12.31
N ASN A 418 12.24 -14.76 11.56
CA ASN A 418 12.70 -13.47 12.09
C ASN A 418 11.77 -12.97 13.22
N THR A 419 10.46 -13.14 13.09
CA THR A 419 9.48 -12.78 14.13
C THR A 419 9.71 -13.59 15.40
N MET A 420 9.95 -14.90 15.28
CA MET A 420 10.18 -15.78 16.42
C MET A 420 11.55 -15.53 17.09
N ILE A 421 12.60 -15.31 16.31
CA ILE A 421 13.94 -14.93 16.81
C ILE A 421 13.84 -13.60 17.57
N SER A 422 13.11 -12.62 17.03
CA SER A 422 12.88 -11.34 17.69
C SER A 422 12.06 -11.49 18.97
N ALA A 423 11.09 -12.40 19.00
CA ALA A 423 10.31 -12.68 20.20
C ALA A 423 11.20 -13.25 21.33
N LEU A 424 12.08 -14.21 21.00
CA LEU A 424 13.06 -14.75 21.94
C LEU A 424 14.04 -13.68 22.43
N ALA A 425 14.49 -12.79 21.54
CA ALA A 425 15.37 -11.67 21.87
C ALA A 425 14.74 -10.72 22.90
N GLN A 426 13.47 -10.33 22.70
CA GLN A 426 12.74 -9.44 23.61
C GLN A 426 12.53 -10.03 25.01
N HIS A 427 12.50 -11.35 25.12
CA HIS A 427 12.40 -12.07 26.39
C HIS A 427 13.77 -12.41 27.00
N GLY A 428 14.87 -11.87 26.43
CA GLY A 428 16.23 -12.08 26.94
C GLY A 428 16.81 -13.47 26.65
N LEU A 429 16.16 -14.28 25.83
CA LEU A 429 16.56 -15.65 25.49
C LEU A 429 17.48 -15.70 24.27
N GLY A 430 18.57 -14.91 24.28
CA GLY A 430 19.48 -14.79 23.14
C GLY A 430 20.08 -16.11 22.65
N LYS A 431 20.38 -17.06 23.55
CA LYS A 431 20.87 -18.39 23.17
C LYS A 431 19.82 -19.20 22.40
N GLU A 432 18.55 -19.10 22.78
CA GLU A 432 17.45 -19.76 22.06
C GLU A 432 17.21 -19.09 20.70
N ALA A 433 17.36 -17.77 20.62
CA ALA A 433 17.28 -17.02 19.37
C ALA A 433 18.34 -17.49 18.36
N ILE A 434 19.58 -17.73 18.83
CA ILE A 434 20.66 -18.29 18.00
C ILE A 434 20.34 -19.72 17.56
N ARG A 435 19.84 -20.58 18.45
CA ARG A 435 19.40 -21.95 18.08
C ARG A 435 18.31 -21.94 17.01
N MET A 436 17.34 -21.03 17.14
CA MET A 436 16.26 -20.85 16.17
C MET A 436 16.80 -20.42 14.79
N PHE A 437 17.83 -19.58 14.75
CA PHE A 437 18.53 -19.25 13.51
C PHE A 437 19.28 -20.45 12.92
N GLU A 438 19.96 -21.24 13.73
CA GLU A 438 20.65 -22.45 13.27
C GLU A 438 19.65 -23.48 12.72
N ASP A 439 18.47 -23.61 13.34
CA ASP A 439 17.35 -24.42 12.83
C ASP A 439 16.87 -23.89 11.46
N MET A 440 16.67 -22.58 11.34
CA MET A 440 16.28 -21.92 10.08
C MET A 440 17.26 -22.27 8.96
N VAL A 441 18.56 -22.13 9.19
CA VAL A 441 19.60 -22.46 8.21
C VAL A 441 19.60 -23.96 7.88
N ARG A 442 19.43 -24.84 8.89
CA ARG A 442 19.32 -26.30 8.67
C ARG A 442 18.12 -26.70 7.83
N THR A 443 17.03 -25.93 7.84
CA THR A 443 15.88 -26.16 6.94
C THR A 443 16.13 -25.73 5.49
N GLY A 444 17.31 -25.19 5.18
CA GLY A 444 17.68 -24.74 3.84
C GLY A 444 17.19 -23.33 3.48
N LEU A 445 16.64 -22.59 4.46
CA LEU A 445 16.27 -21.19 4.25
C LEU A 445 17.51 -20.31 4.28
N LYS A 446 17.53 -19.35 3.36
CA LYS A 446 18.58 -18.33 3.30
C LYS A 446 18.20 -17.18 4.23
N PRO A 447 19.01 -16.86 5.26
CA PRO A 447 18.84 -15.66 6.06
C PRO A 447 18.87 -14.41 5.19
N ASP A 448 18.17 -13.36 5.62
CA ASP A 448 18.20 -12.04 4.99
C ASP A 448 18.88 -11.02 5.90
N ARG A 449 18.98 -9.76 5.43
CA ARG A 449 19.54 -8.65 6.21
C ARG A 449 18.82 -8.48 7.56
N ILE A 450 17.49 -8.62 7.57
CA ILE A 450 16.68 -8.45 8.77
C ILE A 450 17.00 -9.55 9.81
N THR A 451 17.24 -10.79 9.37
CA THR A 451 17.64 -11.90 10.26
C THR A 451 18.83 -11.54 11.13
N PHE A 452 19.87 -10.93 10.53
CA PHE A 452 21.09 -10.56 11.25
C PHE A 452 20.91 -9.37 12.18
N VAL A 453 20.13 -8.35 11.80
CA VAL A 453 19.75 -7.26 12.71
C VAL A 453 19.07 -7.81 13.97
N VAL A 454 18.11 -8.72 13.81
CA VAL A 454 17.38 -9.32 14.93
C VAL A 454 18.31 -10.16 15.82
N LEU A 455 19.24 -10.93 15.23
CA LEU A 455 20.20 -11.74 15.99
C LEU A 455 21.23 -10.90 16.76
N LEU A 456 21.75 -9.83 16.15
CA LEU A 456 22.69 -8.92 16.81
C LEU A 456 22.02 -8.21 17.98
N ASN A 457 20.76 -7.79 17.83
CA ASN A 457 19.97 -7.27 18.94
C ASN A 457 19.76 -8.32 20.04
N ALA A 458 19.47 -9.57 19.69
CA ALA A 458 19.37 -10.66 20.67
C ALA A 458 20.67 -10.86 21.44
N CYS A 459 21.81 -10.82 20.75
CA CYS A 459 23.13 -10.90 21.38
C CYS A 459 23.39 -9.69 22.28
N SER A 460 23.02 -8.48 21.85
CA SER A 460 23.21 -7.25 22.62
C SER A 460 22.41 -7.25 23.92
N HIS A 461 21.14 -7.64 23.87
CA HIS A 461 20.27 -7.71 25.04
C HIS A 461 20.66 -8.85 26.00
N SER A 462 21.23 -9.94 25.50
CA SER A 462 21.69 -11.08 26.31
C SER A 462 23.18 -11.04 26.68
N GLY A 463 23.93 -10.00 26.27
CA GLY A 463 25.37 -9.87 26.55
C GLY A 463 26.26 -10.91 25.86
N LEU A 464 25.80 -11.53 24.76
CA LEU A 464 26.52 -12.59 24.03
C LEU A 464 27.50 -11.99 23.02
N VAL A 465 28.56 -11.34 23.51
CA VAL A 465 29.50 -10.56 22.70
C VAL A 465 30.22 -11.41 21.66
N GLN A 466 30.75 -12.57 22.05
CA GLN A 466 31.54 -13.43 21.17
C GLN A 466 30.67 -14.06 20.07
N GLU A 467 29.48 -14.54 20.44
CA GLU A 467 28.51 -15.07 19.49
C GLU A 467 28.03 -13.99 18.52
N GLY A 468 27.75 -12.78 19.01
CA GLY A 468 27.35 -11.65 18.17
C GLY A 468 28.43 -11.25 17.16
N LEU A 469 29.70 -11.22 17.56
CA LEU A 469 30.83 -11.00 16.65
C LEU A 469 30.97 -12.12 15.60
N ARG A 470 30.77 -13.38 16.01
CA ARG A 470 30.78 -14.54 15.10
C ARG A 470 29.66 -14.41 14.05
N ILE A 471 28.45 -14.07 14.49
CA ILE A 471 27.28 -13.87 13.64
C ILE A 471 27.48 -12.69 12.69
N PHE A 472 28.05 -11.58 13.17
CA PHE A 472 28.36 -10.43 12.32
C PHE A 472 29.33 -10.79 11.20
N LYS A 473 30.38 -11.58 11.50
CA LYS A 473 31.35 -12.03 10.50
C LYS A 473 30.74 -13.04 9.51
N SER A 474 29.90 -13.96 9.99
CA SER A 474 29.28 -14.99 9.14
C SER A 474 28.35 -14.41 8.07
N MET A 475 27.81 -13.20 8.28
CA MET A 475 27.04 -12.48 7.27
C MET A 475 27.75 -12.41 5.92
N ALA A 476 29.01 -11.97 5.93
CA ALA A 476 29.78 -11.78 4.72
C ALA A 476 30.40 -13.08 4.21
N THR A 477 30.89 -13.94 5.12
CA THR A 477 31.62 -15.16 4.75
C THR A 477 30.70 -16.28 4.29
N ASP A 478 29.59 -16.49 5.00
CA ASP A 478 28.76 -17.70 4.84
C ASP A 478 27.46 -17.39 4.08
N HIS A 479 26.98 -16.15 4.17
CA HIS A 479 25.68 -15.74 3.62
C HIS A 479 25.76 -14.70 2.50
N VAL A 480 26.94 -14.18 2.19
CA VAL A 480 27.19 -13.19 1.11
C VAL A 480 26.32 -11.93 1.28
N ILE A 481 26.09 -11.53 2.53
CA ILE A 481 25.35 -10.31 2.88
C ILE A 481 26.37 -9.27 3.35
N VAL A 482 26.45 -8.15 2.62
CA VAL A 482 27.29 -7.01 3.00
C VAL A 482 26.63 -6.25 4.16
N PRO A 483 27.31 -6.10 5.32
CA PRO A 483 26.78 -5.33 6.44
C PRO A 483 26.56 -3.86 6.06
N ASP A 484 25.41 -3.31 6.44
CA ASP A 484 25.04 -1.91 6.25
C ASP A 484 24.97 -1.15 7.59
N GLN A 485 24.52 0.11 7.56
CA GLN A 485 24.49 0.98 8.74
C GLN A 485 23.67 0.41 9.91
N GLU A 486 22.60 -0.34 9.64
CA GLU A 486 21.75 -0.92 10.69
C GLU A 486 22.48 -2.06 11.42
N HIS A 487 23.19 -2.90 10.67
CA HIS A 487 24.00 -3.98 11.26
C HIS A 487 25.14 -3.41 12.13
N TYR A 488 25.80 -2.35 11.66
CA TYR A 488 26.82 -1.64 12.45
C TYR A 488 26.23 -0.96 13.69
N ALA A 489 25.04 -0.39 13.61
CA ALA A 489 24.37 0.18 14.78
C ALA A 489 24.08 -0.88 15.86
N CYS A 490 23.63 -2.08 15.46
CA CYS A 490 23.45 -3.22 16.38
C CYS A 490 24.78 -3.72 16.97
N LEU A 491 25.84 -3.78 16.15
CA LEU A 491 27.18 -4.15 16.62
C LEU A 491 27.74 -3.13 17.62
N ILE A 492 27.50 -1.83 17.40
CA ILE A 492 27.87 -0.75 18.31
C ILE A 492 27.15 -0.89 19.64
N ASP A 493 25.85 -1.19 19.63
CA ASP A 493 25.08 -1.43 20.85
C ASP A 493 25.63 -2.64 21.62
N LEU A 494 25.94 -3.75 20.93
CA LEU A 494 26.54 -4.95 21.52
C LEU A 494 27.90 -4.67 22.19
N LEU A 495 28.88 -4.18 21.42
CA LEU A 495 30.25 -3.98 21.90
C LEU A 495 30.35 -2.83 22.88
N GLY A 496 29.59 -1.76 22.63
CA GLY A 496 29.59 -0.59 23.47
C GLY A 496 28.99 -0.89 24.84
N ARG A 497 27.89 -1.69 24.94
CA ARG A 497 27.38 -2.16 26.25
C ARG A 497 28.38 -3.01 27.02
N ALA A 498 29.19 -3.79 26.30
CA ALA A 498 30.28 -4.58 26.87
C ALA A 498 31.55 -3.75 27.18
N ARG A 499 31.55 -2.44 26.90
CA ARG A 499 32.69 -1.52 27.04
C ARG A 499 33.92 -1.89 26.18
N CYS A 500 33.73 -2.67 25.13
CA CYS A 500 34.78 -3.06 24.18
C CYS A 500 35.01 -1.97 23.11
N PHE A 501 35.33 -0.74 23.53
CA PHE A 501 35.43 0.41 22.61
C PHE A 501 36.54 0.30 21.56
N ASN A 502 37.66 -0.36 21.90
CA ASN A 502 38.76 -0.56 20.94
C ASN A 502 38.35 -1.49 19.79
N GLU A 503 37.72 -2.63 20.12
CA GLU A 503 37.19 -3.55 19.12
C GLU A 503 36.08 -2.90 18.29
N LEU A 504 35.21 -2.12 18.94
CA LEU A 504 34.16 -1.36 18.28
C LEU A 504 34.71 -0.40 17.23
N MET A 505 35.74 0.38 17.57
CA MET A 505 36.35 1.32 16.61
C MET A 505 37.05 0.58 15.47
N ASN A 506 37.76 -0.51 15.77
CA ASN A 506 38.39 -1.35 14.74
C ASN A 506 37.37 -1.93 13.75
N GLU A 507 36.16 -2.29 14.19
CA GLU A 507 35.12 -2.78 13.29
C GLU A 507 34.47 -1.64 12.48
N ILE A 508 34.26 -0.45 13.08
CA ILE A 508 33.76 0.73 12.35
C ILE A 508 34.73 1.16 11.23
N GLU A 509 36.04 1.06 11.46
CA GLU A 509 37.06 1.36 10.42
C GLU A 509 36.98 0.42 9.21
N LYS A 510 36.51 -0.82 9.41
CA LYS A 510 36.32 -1.81 8.32
C LYS A 510 35.02 -1.61 7.55
N MET A 511 34.22 -0.59 7.91
CA MET A 511 32.93 -0.35 7.27
C MET A 511 33.10 -0.08 5.76
N PRO A 512 32.32 -0.74 4.88
CA PRO A 512 32.44 -0.57 3.42
C PRO A 512 32.13 0.86 2.92
N SER A 513 31.50 1.68 3.76
CA SER A 513 31.07 3.03 3.44
C SER A 513 31.30 3.95 4.64
N LYS A 514 31.34 5.27 4.41
CA LYS A 514 31.52 6.23 5.51
C LYS A 514 30.36 6.11 6.53
N PRO A 515 30.63 6.15 7.84
CA PRO A 515 29.59 6.14 8.87
C PRO A 515 28.59 7.27 8.66
N GLY A 516 27.31 6.92 8.52
CA GLY A 516 26.22 7.88 8.39
C GLY A 516 25.59 8.24 9.75
N TYR A 517 24.45 8.94 9.69
CA TYR A 517 23.77 9.47 10.88
C TYR A 517 23.40 8.36 11.88
N GLN A 518 22.92 7.21 11.40
CA GLN A 518 22.48 6.10 12.26
C GLN A 518 23.64 5.53 13.10
N VAL A 519 24.81 5.34 12.49
CA VAL A 519 26.00 4.78 13.14
C VAL A 519 26.51 5.73 14.23
N TRP A 520 26.66 7.03 13.90
CA TRP A 520 27.09 8.02 14.89
C TRP A 520 26.07 8.22 16.01
N ASN A 521 24.77 8.14 15.71
CA ASN A 521 23.72 8.23 16.72
C ASN A 521 23.73 7.03 17.67
N ALA A 522 23.94 5.82 17.16
CA ALA A 522 24.12 4.62 17.99
C ALA A 522 25.36 4.78 18.89
N LEU A 523 26.48 5.24 18.33
CA LEU A 523 27.71 5.46 19.09
C LEU A 523 27.53 6.48 20.21
N LEU A 524 26.84 7.59 19.90
CA LEU A 524 26.51 8.62 20.87
C LEU A 524 25.66 8.06 22.03
N GLY A 525 24.65 7.27 21.69
CA GLY A 525 23.76 6.62 22.66
C GLY A 525 24.52 5.72 23.62
N VAL A 526 25.44 4.89 23.11
CA VAL A 526 26.21 3.99 23.98
C VAL A 526 27.25 4.75 24.81
N CYS A 527 27.91 5.75 24.24
CA CYS A 527 28.85 6.61 24.99
C CYS A 527 28.15 7.35 26.13
N ARG A 528 26.89 7.78 25.93
CA ARG A 528 26.04 8.37 26.98
C ARG A 528 25.79 7.41 28.13
N ILE A 529 25.49 6.15 27.83
CA ILE A 529 25.16 5.13 28.85
C ILE A 529 26.42 4.70 29.61
N GLN A 530 27.54 4.52 28.92
CA GLN A 530 28.75 3.93 29.48
C GLN A 530 29.78 4.97 29.98
N GLY A 531 29.53 6.27 29.75
CA GLY A 531 30.36 7.36 30.26
C GLY A 531 31.63 7.65 29.47
N ASN A 532 31.76 7.18 28.21
CA ASN A 532 32.91 7.49 27.37
C ASN A 532 32.76 8.90 26.74
N LEU A 533 33.16 9.92 27.51
CA LEU A 533 32.96 11.33 27.14
C LEU A 533 33.77 11.75 25.90
N GLU A 534 34.98 11.20 25.71
CA GLU A 534 35.82 11.56 24.57
C GLU A 534 35.19 11.08 23.25
N LEU A 535 34.83 9.80 23.18
CA LEU A 535 34.19 9.24 21.99
C LEU A 535 32.80 9.84 21.76
N GLY A 536 32.06 10.12 22.83
CA GLY A 536 30.78 10.81 22.78
C GLY A 536 30.87 12.23 22.19
N SER A 537 31.95 12.97 22.49
CA SER A 537 32.14 14.31 21.90
C SER A 537 32.39 14.24 20.39
N LYS A 538 33.25 13.33 19.92
CA LYS A 538 33.52 13.11 18.48
C LYS A 538 32.26 12.68 17.73
N ALA A 539 31.47 11.77 18.32
CA ALA A 539 30.21 11.33 17.73
C ALA A 539 29.19 12.47 17.59
N ALA A 540 29.10 13.36 18.59
CA ALA A 540 28.18 14.50 18.54
C ALA A 540 28.59 15.52 17.47
N GLU A 541 29.89 15.79 17.32
CA GLU A 541 30.43 16.70 16.30
C GLU A 541 30.07 16.21 14.89
N HIS A 542 30.29 14.93 14.58
CA HIS A 542 29.90 14.34 13.30
C HIS A 542 28.38 14.35 13.05
N LEU A 543 27.56 14.16 14.09
CA LEU A 543 26.10 14.26 13.94
C LEU A 543 25.64 15.68 13.59
N ILE A 544 26.29 16.71 14.15
CA ILE A 544 26.03 18.12 13.86
C ILE A 544 26.42 18.49 12.42
N GLU A 545 27.46 17.85 11.87
CA GLU A 545 27.87 17.99 10.47
C GLU A 545 26.86 17.32 9.53
N LEU A 546 26.42 16.10 9.85
CA LEU A 546 25.51 15.32 9.02
C LEU A 546 24.07 15.83 9.03
N ASN A 547 23.57 16.26 10.18
CA ASN A 547 22.22 16.83 10.32
C ASN A 547 22.24 18.09 11.21
N PRO A 548 22.57 19.25 10.63
CA PRO A 548 22.66 20.52 11.35
C PRO A 548 21.39 20.96 12.07
N GLN A 549 20.22 20.44 11.67
CA GLN A 549 18.91 20.86 12.17
C GLN A 549 18.41 20.04 13.37
N SER A 550 19.03 18.89 13.65
CA SER A 550 18.66 18.06 14.80
C SER A 550 19.18 18.68 16.11
N PRO A 551 18.33 18.93 17.12
CA PRO A 551 18.77 19.53 18.39
C PRO A 551 19.54 18.57 19.29
N ASP A 552 19.35 17.26 19.17
CA ASP A 552 19.83 16.26 20.14
C ASP A 552 21.35 16.24 20.30
N ALA A 553 22.07 16.27 19.19
CA ALA A 553 23.53 16.22 19.18
C ALA A 553 24.15 17.47 19.84
N TYR A 554 23.58 18.66 19.63
CA TYR A 554 24.04 19.89 20.29
C TYR A 554 23.78 19.87 21.78
N VAL A 555 22.58 19.44 22.19
CA VAL A 555 22.20 19.37 23.61
C VAL A 555 23.14 18.42 24.34
N PHE A 556 23.45 17.27 23.73
CA PHE A 556 24.34 16.29 24.32
C PHE A 556 25.80 16.79 24.36
N LEU A 557 26.32 17.37 23.28
CA LEU A 557 27.67 17.95 23.26
C LEU A 557 27.83 19.07 24.30
N SER A 558 26.82 19.93 24.42
CA SER A 558 26.75 20.95 25.46
C SER A 558 26.74 20.34 26.88
N SER A 559 26.09 19.20 27.06
CA SER A 559 26.07 18.49 28.35
C SER A 559 27.44 17.90 28.68
N ILE A 560 28.12 17.27 27.72
CA ILE A 560 29.48 16.74 27.89
C ILE A 560 30.43 17.86 28.30
N TYR A 561 30.44 18.98 27.57
CA TYR A 561 31.33 20.09 27.90
C TYR A 561 31.04 20.72 29.27
N ALA A 562 29.78 20.73 29.71
CA ALA A 562 29.42 21.19 31.05
C ALA A 562 29.99 20.25 32.13
N VAL A 563 29.86 18.92 31.96
CA VAL A 563 30.44 17.92 32.87
C VAL A 563 31.96 18.03 32.93
N LEU A 564 32.61 18.32 31.80
CA LEU A 564 34.06 18.54 31.72
C LEU A 564 34.51 19.93 32.20
N GLY A 565 33.61 20.78 32.71
CA GLY A 565 33.90 22.13 33.20
C GLY A 565 34.26 23.15 32.10
N ARG A 566 34.05 22.82 30.82
CA ARG A 566 34.42 23.64 29.66
C ARG A 566 33.28 24.58 29.24
N TRP A 567 32.91 25.52 30.11
CA TRP A 567 31.81 26.48 29.89
C TRP A 567 31.98 27.36 28.63
N GLU A 568 33.22 27.61 28.23
CA GLU A 568 33.56 28.28 26.97
C GLU A 568 32.99 27.56 25.75
N LEU A 569 33.13 26.23 25.70
CA LEU A 569 32.63 25.40 24.61
C LEU A 569 31.10 25.25 24.67
N VAL A 570 30.53 25.15 25.87
CA VAL A 570 29.07 25.16 26.09
C VAL A 570 28.44 26.40 25.44
N ARG A 571 29.02 27.58 25.68
CA ARG A 571 28.55 28.83 25.08
C ARG A 571 28.71 28.83 23.55
N LYS A 572 29.81 28.30 23.01
CA LYS A 572 30.00 28.15 21.55
C LYS A 572 28.91 27.26 20.92
N VAL A 573 28.59 26.13 21.55
CA VAL A 573 27.53 25.22 21.07
C VAL A 573 26.17 25.92 21.08
N ARG A 574 25.82 26.66 22.15
CA ARG A 574 24.57 27.45 22.21
C ARG A 574 24.51 28.54 21.14
N GLN A 575 25.61 29.25 20.91
CA GLN A 575 25.69 30.25 19.83
C GLN A 575 25.49 29.61 18.46
N LEU A 576 26.05 28.41 18.23
CA LEU A 576 25.88 27.67 16.99
C LEU A 576 24.42 27.24 16.77
N MET A 577 23.74 26.75 17.82
CA MET A 577 22.30 26.43 17.77
C MET A 577 21.47 27.67 17.41
N ASN A 578 21.76 28.82 18.04
CA ASN A 578 21.04 30.07 17.77
C ASN A 578 21.24 30.54 16.32
N ARG A 579 22.48 30.47 15.79
CA ARG A 579 22.78 30.83 14.39
C ARG A 579 22.07 29.94 13.37
N ARG A 580 21.86 28.67 13.71
CA ARG A 580 21.18 27.69 12.84
C ARG A 580 19.67 27.61 13.08
N HIS A 581 19.13 28.46 13.95
CA HIS A 581 17.72 28.45 14.38
C HIS A 581 17.24 27.11 14.96
N VAL A 582 18.16 26.30 15.48
CA VAL A 582 17.85 25.03 16.12
C VAL A 582 17.35 25.30 17.54
N LYS A 583 16.11 24.92 17.83
CA LYS A 583 15.52 25.04 19.16
C LYS A 583 15.51 23.68 19.84
N LYS A 584 15.92 23.65 21.11
CA LYS A 584 15.70 22.50 21.98
C LYS A 584 14.20 22.29 22.14
N GLU A 585 13.71 21.06 21.93
CA GLU A 585 12.36 20.68 22.29
C GLU A 585 12.17 20.88 23.80
N ARG A 586 11.17 21.68 24.17
CA ARG A 586 10.88 21.98 25.56
C ARG A 586 10.18 20.77 26.14
N ALA A 587 10.73 20.20 27.23
CA ALA A 587 10.02 19.19 27.99
C ALA A 587 8.75 19.83 28.58
N VAL A 588 7.60 19.21 28.33
CA VAL A 588 6.29 19.60 28.85
C VAL A 588 5.81 18.48 29.76
N SER A 589 5.55 18.81 31.01
CA SER A 589 4.82 17.96 31.95
C SER A 589 3.35 18.39 31.95
N TRP A 590 2.42 17.48 32.18
CA TRP A 590 1.01 17.85 32.30
C TRP A 590 0.32 17.06 33.41
N ILE A 591 -0.70 17.67 34.00
CA ILE A 591 -1.61 17.05 34.98
C ILE A 591 -3.04 17.30 34.55
N GLU A 592 -3.92 16.33 34.77
CA GLU A 592 -5.35 16.48 34.55
C GLU A 592 -6.05 16.58 35.92
N ILE A 593 -6.76 17.69 36.14
CA ILE A 593 -7.57 17.93 37.34
C ILE A 593 -8.95 18.36 36.85
N ASP A 594 -10.01 17.67 37.31
CA ASP A 594 -11.40 17.94 36.94
C ASP A 594 -11.64 18.05 35.42
N ASN A 595 -11.14 17.09 34.64
CA ASN A 595 -11.19 17.07 33.17
C ASN A 595 -10.52 18.28 32.47
N LYS A 596 -9.68 19.05 33.17
CA LYS A 596 -8.82 20.08 32.58
C LYS A 596 -7.37 19.66 32.66
N VAL A 597 -6.72 19.66 31.49
CA VAL A 597 -5.27 19.41 31.37
C VAL A 597 -4.52 20.70 31.58
N TYR A 598 -3.68 20.74 32.62
CA TYR A 598 -2.74 21.81 32.89
C TYR A 598 -1.36 21.36 32.44
N THR A 599 -0.71 22.17 31.61
CA THR A 599 0.63 21.91 31.07
C THR A 599 1.64 22.82 31.75
N PHE A 600 2.82 22.28 32.05
CA PHE A 600 3.93 22.94 32.69
C PHE A 600 5.18 22.71 31.85
N MET A 601 5.84 23.79 31.43
CA MET A 601 7.16 23.68 30.82
C MET A 601 8.25 24.04 31.82
N ALA A 602 9.46 23.52 31.62
CA ALA A 602 10.61 23.97 32.38
C ALA A 602 10.80 25.49 32.21
N SER A 603 10.82 26.22 33.32
CA SER A 603 10.86 27.69 33.39
C SER A 603 9.59 28.42 32.92
N ASP A 604 8.45 27.72 32.81
CA ASP A 604 7.16 28.34 32.53
C ASP A 604 6.63 29.13 33.73
N LYS A 605 6.11 30.32 33.48
CA LYS A 605 5.49 31.21 34.48
C LYS A 605 4.07 31.63 34.09
N LEU A 606 3.48 30.97 33.09
CA LEU A 606 2.19 31.36 32.50
C LEU A 606 0.98 30.72 33.18
N HIS A 607 1.18 29.84 34.17
CA HIS A 607 0.08 29.17 34.85
C HIS A 607 -0.77 30.18 35.66
N PRO A 608 -2.11 30.21 35.50
CA PRO A 608 -2.97 31.18 36.19
C PRO A 608 -2.85 31.14 37.72
N MET A 609 -2.53 29.97 38.28
CA MET A 609 -2.34 29.76 39.73
C MET A 609 -0.87 29.70 40.15
N LYS A 610 0.08 30.22 39.36
CA LYS A 610 1.52 30.07 39.63
C LYS A 610 1.92 30.49 41.05
N GLU A 611 1.36 31.59 41.56
CA GLU A 611 1.71 32.16 42.87
C GLU A 611 1.35 31.18 43.99
N VAL A 612 0.15 30.57 43.90
CA VAL A 612 -0.32 29.57 44.86
C VAL A 612 0.51 28.29 44.79
N ILE A 613 0.81 27.82 43.57
CA ILE A 613 1.62 26.61 43.37
C ILE A 613 3.03 26.81 43.95
N TYR A 614 3.67 27.95 43.69
CA TYR A 614 5.00 28.24 44.23
C TYR A 614 5.00 28.42 45.75
N SER A 615 3.99 29.08 46.32
CA SER A 615 3.84 29.20 47.77
C SER A 615 3.72 27.84 48.46
N VAL A 616 2.94 26.92 47.90
CA VAL A 616 2.80 25.56 48.44
C VAL A 616 4.09 24.75 48.26
N LEU A 617 4.79 24.90 47.12
CA LEU A 617 6.08 24.25 46.91
C LEU A 617 7.16 24.76 47.88
N GLU A 618 7.17 26.05 48.22
CA GLU A 618 8.07 26.61 49.24
C GLU A 618 7.76 26.07 50.63
N GLU A 619 6.48 25.96 51.00
CA GLU A 619 6.07 25.37 52.27
C GLU A 619 6.48 23.89 52.36
N LEU A 620 6.25 23.12 51.31
CA LEU A 620 6.68 21.73 51.21
C LEU A 620 8.21 21.57 51.23
N ALA A 621 8.94 22.44 50.53
CA ALA A 621 10.41 22.43 50.54
C ALA A 621 10.95 22.71 51.95
N GLY A 622 10.36 23.68 52.66
CA GLY A 622 10.69 23.96 54.05
C GLY A 622 10.43 22.76 54.96
N GLN A 623 9.31 22.05 54.80
CA GLN A 623 9.01 20.82 55.55
C GLN A 623 10.01 19.70 55.26
N MET A 624 10.41 19.54 54.00
CA MET A 624 11.42 18.54 53.61
C MET A 624 12.81 18.84 54.14
N GLU A 625 13.21 20.12 54.25
CA GLU A 625 14.48 20.50 54.89
C GLU A 625 14.48 20.24 56.40
N VAL A 626 13.33 20.40 57.06
CA VAL A 626 13.15 20.07 58.48
C VAL A 626 13.22 18.55 58.70
N ASP A 627 12.59 17.73 57.86
CA ASP A 627 12.65 16.26 57.99
C ASP A 627 14.04 15.67 57.71
N VAL A 628 14.83 16.27 56.80
CA VAL A 628 16.24 15.87 56.58
C VAL A 628 17.12 16.24 57.78
N SER A 629 16.78 17.31 58.50
CA SER A 629 17.47 17.67 59.75
C SER A 629 17.19 16.68 60.88
N PHE A 630 15.98 16.09 60.95
CA PHE A 630 15.63 15.03 61.90
C PHE A 630 16.35 13.71 61.60
N LEU A 631 16.51 13.34 60.33
CA LEU A 631 17.25 12.13 59.92
C LEU A 631 18.76 12.22 60.19
N ASN A 632 19.35 13.41 60.19
CA ASN A 632 20.77 13.59 60.54
C ASN A 632 21.03 13.61 62.05
N THR A 633 20.01 13.80 62.88
CA THR A 633 20.13 13.70 64.35
C THR A 633 19.96 12.29 64.91
N GLU A 634 19.37 11.35 64.16
CA GLU A 634 19.19 9.94 64.61
C GLU A 634 20.35 9.00 64.25
N VAL A 635 21.42 9.47 63.60
CA VAL A 635 22.60 8.65 63.24
C VAL A 635 23.77 8.77 64.25
N ASN A 636 23.60 9.54 65.32
CA ASN A 636 24.58 9.62 66.42
C ASN A 636 23.98 9.15 67.75
N PHE A 637 23.72 7.84 67.89
CA PHE A 637 23.70 7.15 69.18
C PHE A 637 24.19 5.71 69.02
#